data_AF-A0A966TGS5-F1
#
_entry.id   AF-A0A966TGS5-F1
#
_cell.length_a   1.000
_cell.length_b   1.000
_cell.length_c   1.000
_cell.angle_alpha   90.00
_cell.angle_beta   90.00
_cell.angle_gamma   90.00
#
_symmetry.space_group_name_H-M   'P 1'
#
loop_
_entity.id
_entity.type
_entity.pdbx_description
1 polymer ?
#
loop_
_entity_poly.entity_id
_entity_poly.type
_entity_poly.pdbx_seq_one_letter_code
_entity_poly.pdbx_strand_id
1 'polypeptide(L)'
;TGGRLIKVAATATTGTTIHATGTSSSVLDEVWLYAVNSDTTDRKLTIEFGGTTSPDDTIEQTITAESGLILVVPGLILAGDGTTARTIRAFAATANVVLIGGYVNRIS
;
A
#
# COMPACT_ATOMS: atom_id res chain seq x y z
N THR A 1 8.56 -0.63 -10.79
CA THR A 1 7.65 -0.54 -11.94
C THR A 1 8.05 0.47 -13.02
N GLY A 2 9.25 1.08 -13.02
CA GLY A 2 9.67 2.02 -14.08
C GLY A 2 8.74 3.25 -14.21
N GLY A 3 8.20 3.74 -13.09
CA GLY A 3 7.27 4.89 -13.05
C GLY A 3 5.78 4.55 -13.21
N ARG A 4 5.42 3.30 -13.54
CA ARG A 4 4.01 2.87 -13.63
C ARG A 4 3.41 2.59 -12.26
N LEU A 5 2.11 2.89 -12.10
CA LEU A 5 1.34 2.50 -10.91
C LEU A 5 1.20 0.97 -10.83
N ILE A 6 1.10 0.45 -9.60
CA ILE A 6 0.82 -0.95 -9.29
C ILE A 6 -0.69 -1.12 -9.24
N LYS A 7 -1.21 -2.02 -10.07
CA LYS A 7 -2.63 -2.35 -10.09
C LYS A 7 -2.96 -3.29 -8.93
N VAL A 8 -3.98 -2.95 -8.12
CA VAL A 8 -4.46 -3.77 -7.00
C VAL A 8 -5.34 -4.88 -7.58
N ALA A 9 -4.82 -6.11 -7.60
CA ALA A 9 -5.53 -7.27 -8.16
C ALA A 9 -6.24 -8.10 -7.08
N ALA A 10 -5.75 -8.06 -5.85
CA ALA A 10 -6.31 -8.81 -4.73
C ALA A 10 -7.63 -8.19 -4.25
N THR A 11 -8.58 -9.04 -3.90
CA THR A 11 -9.91 -8.64 -3.39
C THR A 11 -10.15 -9.00 -1.93
N ALA A 12 -9.16 -9.63 -1.29
CA ALA A 12 -9.15 -9.96 0.14
C ALA A 12 -7.70 -10.04 0.63
N THR A 13 -7.52 -10.19 1.95
CA THR A 13 -6.22 -10.55 2.53
C THR A 13 -5.79 -11.95 2.09
N THR A 14 -4.52 -12.21 1.80
CA THR A 14 -3.39 -11.27 1.74
C THR A 14 -3.39 -10.45 0.45
N GLY A 15 -3.10 -9.15 0.56
CA GLY A 15 -3.19 -8.21 -0.57
C GLY A 15 -2.11 -8.35 -1.65
N THR A 16 -2.28 -7.58 -2.72
CA THR A 16 -1.27 -7.34 -3.75
C THR A 16 -0.06 -6.63 -3.11
N THR A 17 1.15 -7.14 -3.34
CA THR A 17 2.38 -6.53 -2.79
C THR A 17 2.66 -5.19 -3.45
N ILE A 18 2.78 -4.14 -2.62
CA ILE A 18 3.05 -2.76 -3.06
C ILE A 18 4.50 -2.37 -2.77
N HIS A 19 5.00 -2.71 -1.59
CA HIS A 19 6.37 -2.43 -1.16
C HIS A 19 6.86 -3.53 -0.22
N ALA A 20 8.17 -3.75 -0.20
CA ALA A 20 8.83 -4.59 0.81
C ALA A 20 10.12 -3.91 1.26
N THR A 21 10.33 -3.85 2.57
CA THR A 21 11.58 -3.38 3.15
C THR A 21 12.70 -4.41 2.94
N GLY A 22 13.94 -4.05 3.32
CA GLY A 22 14.95 -5.05 3.68
C GLY A 22 14.67 -5.68 5.05
N THR A 23 15.56 -6.56 5.51
CA THR A 23 15.46 -7.16 6.85
C THR A 23 16.05 -6.29 7.95
N SER A 24 16.86 -5.28 7.62
CA SER A 24 17.50 -4.40 8.61
C SER A 24 16.46 -3.66 9.46
N SER A 25 16.72 -3.58 10.76
CA SER A 25 15.95 -2.78 11.72
C SER A 25 16.45 -1.34 11.86
N SER A 26 17.64 -1.01 11.35
CA SER A 26 18.20 0.34 11.37
C SER A 26 17.99 1.11 10.07
N VAL A 27 17.63 0.43 9.00
CA VAL A 27 17.33 1.05 7.71
C VAL A 27 15.83 1.25 7.63
N LEU A 28 15.40 2.50 7.65
CA LEU A 28 13.99 2.88 7.69
C LEU A 28 13.52 3.30 6.30
N ASP A 29 12.32 2.85 5.93
CA ASP A 29 11.61 3.30 4.74
C ASP A 29 10.47 4.23 5.18
N GLU A 30 10.56 5.53 4.85
CA GLU A 30 9.43 6.45 4.95
C GLU A 30 8.61 6.34 3.66
N VAL A 31 7.40 5.80 3.76
CA VAL A 31 6.60 5.41 2.60
C VAL A 31 5.46 6.40 2.35
N TRP A 32 5.41 6.94 1.14
CA TRP A 32 4.35 7.81 0.65
C TRP A 32 3.58 7.10 -0.45
N LEU A 33 2.32 6.74 -0.20
CA LEU A 33 1.47 6.05 -1.19
C LEU A 33 0.24 6.87 -1.54
N TYR A 34 -0.07 6.88 -2.83
CA TYR A 34 -1.26 7.48 -3.41
C TYR A 34 -2.04 6.44 -4.20
N ALA A 35 -3.37 6.51 -4.15
CA ALA A 35 -4.27 5.63 -4.88
C ALA A 35 -5.09 6.41 -5.92
N VAL A 36 -5.40 5.75 -7.04
CA VAL A 36 -6.31 6.20 -8.10
C VAL A 36 -7.41 5.16 -8.22
N ASN A 37 -8.66 5.58 -8.41
CA ASN A 37 -9.77 4.69 -8.76
C ASN A 37 -10.21 4.99 -10.19
N SER A 38 -9.98 4.03 -11.09
CA SER A 38 -10.39 4.13 -12.50
C SER A 38 -11.80 3.60 -12.75
N ASP A 39 -12.53 3.24 -11.71
CA ASP A 39 -13.90 2.74 -11.81
C ASP A 39 -14.94 3.86 -11.74
N THR A 40 -16.14 3.58 -12.21
CA THR A 40 -17.30 4.47 -12.12
C THR A 40 -18.03 4.37 -10.77
N THR A 41 -17.49 3.60 -9.83
CA THR A 41 -18.06 3.40 -8.49
C THR A 41 -16.99 3.57 -7.42
N ASP A 42 -17.40 4.03 -6.24
CA ASP A 42 -16.53 4.09 -5.06
C ASP A 42 -15.96 2.72 -4.72
N ARG A 43 -14.66 2.67 -4.43
CA ARG A 43 -13.95 1.43 -4.07
C ARG A 43 -13.34 1.57 -2.69
N LYS A 44 -13.72 0.66 -1.78
CA LYS A 44 -13.00 0.47 -0.53
C LYS A 44 -11.64 -0.15 -0.85
N LEU A 45 -10.58 0.56 -0.49
CA LEU A 45 -9.20 0.11 -0.51
C LEU A 45 -8.78 -0.17 0.93
N THR A 46 -8.14 -1.32 1.14
CA THR A 46 -7.49 -1.66 2.41
C THR A 46 -6.00 -1.84 2.14
N ILE A 47 -5.18 -1.07 2.85
CA ILE A 47 -3.74 -1.25 2.92
C ILE A 47 -3.44 -2.12 4.14
N GLU A 48 -2.59 -3.13 3.95
CA GLU A 48 -2.01 -3.93 5.02
C GLU A 48 -0.56 -3.45 5.21
N PHE A 49 -0.27 -2.82 6.34
CA PHE A 49 0.99 -2.10 6.56
C PHE A 49 1.89 -2.85 7.54
N GLY A 50 2.86 -3.61 7.02
CA GLY A 50 3.86 -4.29 7.84
C GLY A 50 3.42 -5.62 8.47
N GLY A 51 2.15 -5.98 8.30
CA GLY A 51 1.51 -7.22 8.70
C GLY A 51 0.20 -7.43 7.92
N THR A 52 -0.70 -8.28 8.40
CA THR A 52 -2.02 -8.58 7.77
C THR A 52 -3.14 -8.80 8.79
N THR A 53 -2.89 -8.56 10.07
CA THR A 53 -3.82 -8.79 11.18
C THR A 53 -4.77 -7.60 11.29
N SER A 54 -6.07 -7.82 11.14
CA SER A 54 -7.07 -6.76 11.33
C SER A 54 -7.51 -6.69 12.80
N PRO A 55 -7.67 -5.48 13.38
CA PRO A 55 -7.50 -4.15 12.78
C PRO A 55 -6.06 -3.60 12.87
N ASP A 56 -5.15 -4.32 13.53
CA ASP A 56 -3.83 -3.82 13.93
C ASP A 56 -2.95 -3.35 12.76
N ASP A 57 -3.04 -4.03 11.62
CA ASP A 57 -2.20 -3.82 10.44
C ASP A 57 -2.96 -3.18 9.28
N THR A 58 -4.25 -2.85 9.43
CA THR A 58 -5.10 -2.41 8.31
C THR A 58 -5.41 -0.92 8.32
N ILE A 59 -5.26 -0.27 7.16
CA ILE A 59 -5.66 1.12 6.92
C ILE A 59 -6.71 1.10 5.81
N GLU A 60 -7.92 1.52 6.13
CA GLU A 60 -9.06 1.45 5.21
C GLU A 60 -9.49 2.84 4.73
N GLN A 61 -9.65 3.00 3.42
CA GLN A 61 -10.12 4.24 2.82
C GLN A 61 -11.04 3.96 1.63
N THR A 62 -12.12 4.72 1.54
CA THR A 62 -12.93 4.73 0.32
C THR A 62 -12.29 5.67 -0.69
N ILE A 63 -11.92 5.13 -1.85
CA ILE A 63 -11.42 5.90 -2.99
C ILE A 63 -12.63 6.14 -3.90
N THR A 64 -13.07 7.40 -3.96
CA THR A 64 -14.26 7.79 -4.72
C THR A 64 -14.13 7.43 -6.21
N ALA A 65 -15.26 7.23 -6.89
CA ALA A 65 -15.31 6.94 -8.32
C ALA A 65 -14.46 7.95 -9.13
N GLU A 66 -13.79 7.47 -10.18
CA GLU A 66 -12.99 8.27 -11.13
C GLU A 66 -11.99 9.24 -10.48
N SER A 67 -11.55 8.95 -9.26
CA SER A 67 -10.69 9.83 -8.51
C SER A 67 -9.23 9.68 -8.91
N GLY A 68 -8.56 10.82 -9.06
CA GLY A 68 -7.11 10.91 -9.28
C GLY A 68 -6.30 10.50 -8.04
N LEU A 69 -5.03 10.93 -7.99
CA LEU A 69 -4.11 10.57 -6.91
C LEU A 69 -4.60 11.11 -5.55
N ILE A 70 -5.05 10.20 -4.69
CA ILE A 70 -5.42 10.47 -3.30
C ILE A 70 -4.34 9.88 -2.38
N LEU A 71 -3.84 10.67 -1.42
CA LEU A 71 -2.85 10.19 -0.44
C LEU A 71 -3.51 9.16 0.50
N VAL A 72 -2.92 7.95 0.59
CA VAL A 72 -3.43 6.83 1.42
C VAL A 72 -2.42 6.36 2.48
N VAL A 73 -1.12 6.62 2.28
CA VAL A 73 -0.09 6.43 3.32
C VAL A 73 0.74 7.72 3.39
N PRO A 74 0.59 8.54 4.45
CA PRO A 74 1.21 9.86 4.56
C PRO A 74 2.59 9.80 5.23
N GLY A 75 3.58 9.19 4.58
CA GLY A 75 4.96 9.16 5.10
C GLY A 75 5.12 8.31 6.35
N LEU A 76 4.47 7.14 6.40
CA LEU A 76 4.62 6.23 7.53
C LEU A 76 5.95 5.49 7.46
N ILE A 77 6.57 5.28 8.62
CA ILE A 77 7.84 4.57 8.75
C ILE A 77 7.61 3.06 8.78
N LEU A 78 8.39 2.32 8.00
CA LEU A 78 8.45 0.87 8.03
C LEU A 78 9.90 0.40 8.06
N ALA A 79 10.19 -0.62 8.85
CA ALA A 79 11.51 -1.25 8.94
C ALA A 79 11.38 -2.76 9.08
N GLY A 80 12.43 -3.50 8.71
CA GLY A 80 12.56 -4.90 9.08
C GLY A 80 12.78 -5.05 10.60
N ASP A 81 12.88 -6.29 11.07
CA ASP A 81 13.15 -6.58 12.49
C ASP A 81 14.57 -7.10 12.78
N GLY A 82 15.46 -7.05 11.79
CA GLY A 82 16.80 -7.65 11.82
C GLY A 82 16.87 -9.03 11.17
N THR A 83 15.72 -9.71 10.99
CA THR A 83 15.63 -11.06 10.42
C THR A 83 14.62 -11.17 9.28
N THR A 84 13.52 -10.45 9.39
CA THR A 84 12.37 -10.53 8.47
C THR A 84 12.09 -9.15 7.89
N ALA A 85 11.84 -9.11 6.59
CA ALA A 85 11.37 -7.92 5.91
C ALA A 85 9.88 -7.69 6.22
N ARG A 86 9.48 -6.43 6.28
CA ARG A 86 8.06 -6.07 6.36
C ARG A 86 7.54 -5.68 4.98
N THR A 87 6.27 -5.95 4.74
CA THR A 87 5.65 -5.74 3.43
C THR A 87 4.42 -4.85 3.58
N ILE A 88 4.23 -3.95 2.62
CA ILE A 88 2.98 -3.23 2.44
C ILE A 88 2.21 -3.91 1.32
N ARG A 89 0.96 -4.25 1.59
CA ARG A 89 0.06 -4.88 0.64
C ARG A 89 -1.25 -4.11 0.53
N ALA A 90 -2.01 -4.40 -0.51
CA ALA A 90 -3.30 -3.76 -0.72
C ALA A 90 -4.31 -4.72 -1.34
N PHE A 91 -5.57 -4.63 -0.91
CA PHE A 91 -6.70 -5.25 -1.60
C PHE A 91 -7.87 -4.27 -1.69
N ALA A 92 -8.72 -4.46 -2.69
CA ALA A 92 -9.90 -3.61 -2.90
C ALA A 92 -11.13 -4.47 -3.18
N ALA A 93 -12.33 -3.92 -2.98
CA ALA A 93 -13.58 -4.65 -3.21
C ALA A 93 -13.74 -5.18 -4.66
N THR A 94 -12.96 -4.68 -5.61
CA THR A 94 -12.93 -5.17 -7.00
C THR A 94 -11.50 -5.13 -7.52
N ALA A 95 -11.10 -6.20 -8.21
CA ALA A 95 -9.78 -6.31 -8.78
C ALA A 95 -9.59 -5.30 -9.92
N ASN A 96 -8.35 -4.86 -10.11
CA ASN A 96 -7.87 -4.22 -11.34
C ASN A 96 -8.40 -2.81 -11.65
N VAL A 97 -9.11 -2.19 -10.71
CA VAL A 97 -9.68 -0.84 -10.86
C VAL A 97 -9.08 0.22 -9.93
N VAL A 98 -8.39 -0.20 -8.87
CA VAL A 98 -7.58 0.69 -8.01
C VAL A 98 -6.10 0.52 -8.36
N LEU A 99 -5.39 1.62 -8.49
CA LEU A 99 -3.96 1.65 -8.80
C LEU A 99 -3.21 2.46 -7.74
N ILE A 100 -2.04 2.00 -7.32
CA ILE A 100 -1.21 2.64 -6.29
C ILE A 100 0.14 3.05 -6.86
N GLY A 101 0.55 4.28 -6.56
CA GLY A 101 1.89 4.79 -6.84
C GLY A 101 2.43 5.55 -5.64
N GLY A 102 3.69 5.97 -5.71
CA GLY A 102 4.32 6.62 -4.58
C GLY A 102 5.83 6.59 -4.65
N TYR A 103 6.44 6.91 -3.52
CA TYR A 103 7.88 6.87 -3.35
C TYR A 103 8.25 6.46 -1.92
N VAL A 104 9.51 6.11 -1.75
CA VAL A 104 10.11 5.76 -0.47
C VAL A 104 11.33 6.64 -0.26
N ASN A 105 11.40 7.34 0.88
CA ASN A 105 12.63 7.94 1.34
C ASN A 105 13.34 6.94 2.26
N ARG A 106 14.57 6.58 1.90
CA ARG A 106 15.40 5.67 2.69
C ARG A 106 16.19 6.49 3.73
N ILE A 107 16.10 6.10 5.00
CA ILE A 107 16.87 6.70 6.10
C ILE A 107 17.83 5.62 6.63
N SER A 108 19.12 5.94 6.72
CA SER A 108 20.20 5.03 7.13
C SER A 108 21.26 5.72 7.96
#